data_AF-A0A8I0ABG4-F1
#
_entry.id   AF-A0A8I0ABG4-F1
#
_cell.length_a   1.000
_cell.length_b   1.000
_cell.length_c   1.000
_cell.angle_alpha   90.00
_cell.angle_beta   90.00
_cell.angle_gamma   90.00
#
_symmetry.space_group_name_H-M   'P 1'
#
loop_
_entity.id
_entity.type
_entity.pdbx_description
1 polymer ?
#
loop_
_entity_poly.entity_id
_entity_poly.type
_entity_poly.pdbx_seq_one_letter_code
_entity_poly.pdbx_strand_id
1 'polypeptide(L)'
;MRKNSKENTKEQEIPYSYLIDNIKILLIFLVVFNHIIAFQLVKEDEVVRFIWYGITIFHMPAFIFVSGYLSKKPQDVLKNVKNLLIPYILGYTLTWASQIWLGNRMDFELLRPSGTVMWYVLALFAYRLTIEAFGRIRFIVPLSIVFALWAGTRAEFSTFLSASRIVVFFPFFAAGYLWKSEYTRAIRKFKGKIVIPLFAFILLFVATNYMIGNNIPVAIFRGNHSYLGSGMDDVEGMVVRGMMYLISFIIIFALLVLMPDKRHPFIFLGRNTMGIYFFHYPIMIVMNGLLLLNIPQLLNVWALLGVSLIFVLVLGCPPVNWLYNNVLSLLTFLIFKREKKEEEDEEVLEDEYDNKNQEDKFAKLAERRMAIDELAAMLDAEDSEEHKEYEQHELYEEHGEHEEGQS
;
A
#
# COMPACT_ATOMS: atom_id res chain seq x y z
N MET A 1 -46.65 18.26 17.55
CA MET A 1 -46.09 17.55 16.38
C MET A 1 -44.64 17.98 16.18
N ARG A 2 -43.67 17.28 16.80
CA ARG A 2 -42.24 17.40 16.49
C ARG A 2 -41.91 16.28 15.52
N LYS A 3 -41.70 16.60 14.25
CA LYS A 3 -41.26 15.63 13.24
C LYS A 3 -39.74 15.64 13.24
N ASN A 4 -39.17 14.48 13.56
CA ASN A 4 -37.75 14.17 13.57
C ASN A 4 -37.03 14.66 12.31
N SER A 5 -36.01 15.51 12.47
CA SER A 5 -35.02 15.85 11.44
C SER A 5 -33.79 14.93 11.52
N LYS A 6 -34.02 13.62 11.62
CA LYS A 6 -32.98 12.60 11.42
C LYS A 6 -33.12 12.07 9.99
N GLU A 7 -32.75 12.89 9.01
CA GLU A 7 -32.61 12.44 7.62
C GLU A 7 -31.14 12.54 7.19
N ASN A 8 -30.58 11.36 6.89
CA ASN A 8 -29.49 11.13 5.95
C ASN A 8 -28.11 11.77 6.21
N THR A 9 -27.39 11.23 7.18
CA THR A 9 -25.97 10.94 7.00
C THR A 9 -25.82 9.42 7.07
N LYS A 10 -26.09 8.72 5.96
CA LYS A 10 -25.50 7.39 5.77
C LYS A 10 -24.00 7.63 5.70
N GLU A 11 -23.30 7.41 6.81
CA GLU A 11 -21.86 7.24 6.79
C GLU A 11 -21.54 6.31 5.63
N GLN A 12 -20.73 6.81 4.70
CA GLN A 12 -20.27 6.02 3.58
C GLN A 12 -19.24 5.04 4.16
N GLU A 13 -19.71 3.99 4.84
CA GLU A 13 -18.88 2.89 5.30
C GLU A 13 -18.15 2.36 4.07
N ILE A 14 -16.82 2.51 4.06
CA ILE A 14 -15.99 1.87 3.05
C ILE A 14 -15.90 0.41 3.49
N PRO A 15 -16.59 -0.54 2.85
CA PRO A 15 -16.46 -1.93 3.23
C PRO A 15 -15.00 -2.35 3.05
N TYR A 16 -14.43 -3.01 4.05
CA TYR A 16 -13.07 -3.52 4.01
C TYR A 16 -12.84 -4.35 2.74
N SER A 17 -11.72 -4.11 2.04
CA SER A 17 -11.45 -4.70 0.73
C SER A 17 -10.04 -5.26 0.67
N TYR A 18 -9.94 -6.59 0.56
CA TYR A 18 -8.67 -7.30 0.36
C TYR A 18 -7.94 -6.82 -0.90
N LEU A 19 -8.69 -6.43 -1.95
CA LEU A 19 -8.12 -5.80 -3.14
C LEU A 19 -7.25 -4.58 -2.82
N ILE A 20 -7.74 -3.68 -1.97
CA ILE A 20 -7.03 -2.44 -1.63
C ILE A 20 -5.77 -2.74 -0.81
N ASP A 21 -5.86 -3.67 0.13
CA ASP A 21 -4.70 -4.13 0.88
C ASP A 21 -3.65 -4.77 -0.04
N ASN A 22 -4.05 -5.62 -0.98
CA ASN A 22 -3.13 -6.24 -1.94
C ASN A 22 -2.47 -5.19 -2.85
N ILE A 23 -3.20 -4.16 -3.28
CA ILE A 23 -2.63 -3.03 -4.02
C ILE A 23 -1.61 -2.29 -3.14
N LYS A 24 -1.93 -1.97 -1.89
CA LYS A 24 -0.98 -1.31 -0.96
C LYS A 24 0.28 -2.14 -0.75
N ILE A 25 0.17 -3.46 -0.62
CA ILE A 25 1.32 -4.39 -0.48
C ILE A 25 2.22 -4.32 -1.70
N LEU A 26 1.64 -4.40 -2.91
CA LEU A 26 2.41 -4.28 -4.14
C LEU A 26 3.10 -2.92 -4.20
N LEU A 27 2.38 -1.84 -3.93
CA LEU A 27 2.92 -0.50 -4.07
C LEU A 27 3.98 -0.17 -3.02
N ILE A 28 3.82 -0.60 -1.75
CA ILE A 28 4.85 -0.39 -0.73
C ILE A 28 6.10 -1.20 -1.03
N PHE A 29 5.94 -2.41 -1.57
CA PHE A 29 7.07 -3.19 -2.08
C PHE A 29 7.79 -2.46 -3.22
N LEU A 30 7.04 -1.93 -4.18
CA LEU A 30 7.62 -1.16 -5.28
C LEU A 30 8.35 0.10 -4.80
N VAL A 31 7.83 0.82 -3.79
CA VAL A 31 8.52 1.97 -3.17
C VAL A 31 9.88 1.53 -2.62
N VAL A 32 9.90 0.48 -1.79
CA VAL A 32 11.13 -0.03 -1.17
C VAL A 32 12.12 -0.50 -2.22
N PHE A 33 11.69 -1.33 -3.16
CA PHE A 33 12.53 -1.86 -4.23
C PHE A 33 13.09 -0.75 -5.11
N ASN A 34 12.28 0.25 -5.47
CA ASN A 34 12.70 1.40 -6.27
C ASN A 34 13.78 2.24 -5.57
N HIS A 35 13.72 2.36 -4.25
CA HIS A 35 14.76 3.04 -3.47
C HIS A 35 16.04 2.22 -3.35
N ILE A 36 15.94 0.92 -3.05
CA ILE A 36 17.09 0.02 -2.96
C ILE A 36 17.92 0.03 -4.25
N ILE A 37 17.27 -0.18 -5.40
CA ILE A 37 17.99 -0.21 -6.69
C ILE A 37 18.59 1.15 -7.04
N ALA A 38 17.95 2.25 -6.61
CA ALA A 38 18.42 3.61 -6.85
C ALA A 38 19.71 3.98 -6.09
N PHE A 39 19.98 3.35 -4.95
CA PHE A 39 21.22 3.59 -4.19
C PHE A 39 22.47 3.05 -4.91
N GLN A 40 22.32 1.99 -5.71
CA GLN A 40 23.45 1.18 -6.17
C GLN A 40 23.54 1.06 -7.69
N LEU A 41 22.46 0.63 -8.34
CA LEU A 41 22.55 0.04 -9.69
C LEU A 41 21.90 0.90 -10.78
N VAL A 42 21.08 1.90 -10.45
CA VAL A 42 20.34 2.70 -11.45
C VAL A 42 21.24 3.44 -12.44
N LYS A 43 22.48 3.76 -12.05
CA LYS A 43 23.46 4.41 -12.94
C LYS A 43 24.34 3.44 -13.72
N GLU A 44 24.44 2.19 -13.26
CA GLU A 44 25.41 1.21 -13.74
C GLU A 44 24.78 0.18 -14.69
N ASP A 45 23.50 -0.17 -14.48
CA ASP A 45 22.82 -1.23 -15.22
C ASP A 45 21.58 -0.69 -15.96
N GLU A 46 21.52 -0.89 -17.27
CA GLU A 46 20.43 -0.42 -18.13
C GLU A 46 19.10 -1.11 -17.83
N VAL A 47 19.11 -2.40 -17.47
CA VAL A 47 17.91 -3.16 -17.07
C VAL A 47 17.38 -2.61 -15.77
N VAL A 48 18.26 -2.31 -14.81
CA VAL A 48 17.86 -1.67 -13.55
C VAL A 48 17.28 -0.29 -13.80
N ARG A 49 17.92 0.51 -14.65
CA ARG A 49 17.42 1.83 -15.05
C ARG A 49 16.04 1.71 -15.69
N PHE A 50 15.81 0.74 -16.58
CA PHE A 50 14.52 0.45 -17.18
C PHE A 50 13.44 0.14 -16.12
N ILE A 51 13.72 -0.79 -15.22
CA ILE A 51 12.81 -1.16 -14.13
C ILE A 51 12.50 0.06 -13.25
N TRP A 52 13.52 0.83 -12.90
CA TRP A 52 13.41 2.00 -12.04
C TRP A 52 12.54 3.11 -12.66
N TYR A 53 12.74 3.44 -13.94
CA TYR A 53 11.87 4.37 -14.66
C TYR A 53 10.44 3.86 -14.74
N GLY A 54 10.26 2.57 -15.09
CA GLY A 54 8.95 1.95 -15.18
C GLY A 54 8.17 2.03 -13.87
N ILE A 55 8.79 1.71 -12.73
CA ILE A 55 8.17 1.84 -11.41
C ILE A 55 7.88 3.32 -11.11
N THR A 56 8.83 4.20 -11.38
CA THR A 56 8.75 5.64 -11.05
C THR A 56 7.55 6.33 -11.70
N ILE A 57 7.11 5.90 -12.89
CA ILE A 57 5.93 6.45 -13.57
C ILE A 57 4.63 6.33 -12.74
N PHE A 58 4.40 5.22 -12.06
CA PHE A 58 3.06 4.93 -11.53
C PHE A 58 2.99 4.63 -10.03
N HIS A 59 4.07 4.20 -9.38
CA HIS A 59 3.97 3.72 -7.99
C HIS A 59 3.44 4.80 -7.03
N MET A 60 3.97 6.03 -7.07
CA MET A 60 3.47 7.14 -6.24
C MET A 60 2.07 7.62 -6.67
N PRO A 61 1.79 7.86 -7.97
CA PRO A 61 0.42 8.13 -8.42
C PRO A 61 -0.61 7.10 -7.93
N ALA A 62 -0.30 5.82 -8.04
CA ALA A 62 -1.18 4.73 -7.62
C ALA A 62 -1.34 4.70 -6.09
N PHE A 63 -0.25 4.92 -5.34
CA PHE A 63 -0.31 4.96 -3.87
C PHE A 63 -1.16 6.13 -3.39
N ILE A 64 -0.97 7.31 -4.01
CA ILE A 64 -1.72 8.53 -3.72
C ILE A 64 -3.20 8.37 -4.10
N PHE A 65 -3.51 7.70 -5.21
CA PHE A 65 -4.88 7.36 -5.57
C PHE A 65 -5.54 6.45 -4.51
N VAL A 66 -4.86 5.41 -4.04
CA VAL A 66 -5.37 4.54 -2.97
C VAL A 66 -5.58 5.33 -1.68
N SER A 67 -4.67 6.23 -1.34
CA SER A 67 -4.81 7.10 -0.16
C SER A 67 -5.98 8.08 -0.27
N GLY A 68 -6.26 8.58 -1.47
CA GLY A 68 -7.48 9.34 -1.76
C GLY A 68 -8.73 8.49 -1.53
N TYR A 69 -8.74 7.26 -2.08
CA TYR A 69 -9.85 6.31 -1.91
C TYR A 69 -10.14 5.96 -0.44
N LEU A 70 -9.11 5.91 0.40
CA LEU A 70 -9.22 5.65 1.84
C LEU A 70 -9.54 6.90 2.67
N SER A 71 -9.53 8.10 2.08
CA SER A 71 -9.75 9.37 2.79
C SER A 71 -11.17 9.92 2.62
N LYS A 72 -12.18 9.06 2.38
CA LYS A 72 -13.57 9.51 2.16
C LYS A 72 -14.34 9.82 3.44
N LYS A 73 -13.93 9.25 4.57
CA LYS A 73 -14.49 9.60 5.88
C LYS A 73 -14.20 11.10 6.16
N PRO A 74 -15.05 11.79 6.94
CA PRO A 74 -14.74 13.13 7.42
C PRO A 74 -13.34 13.21 8.04
N GLN A 75 -12.63 14.30 7.77
CA GLN A 75 -11.24 14.50 8.11
C GLN A 75 -11.14 15.30 9.39
N ASP A 76 -10.78 14.60 10.47
CA ASP A 76 -10.44 15.25 11.72
C ASP A 76 -9.02 15.82 11.67
N VAL A 77 -8.88 17.11 11.97
CA VAL A 77 -7.60 17.82 11.93
C VAL A 77 -6.63 17.28 12.98
N LEU A 78 -7.10 17.05 14.21
CA LEU A 78 -6.30 16.56 15.31
C LEU A 78 -5.82 15.12 15.06
N LYS A 79 -6.70 14.24 14.59
CA LYS A 79 -6.37 12.88 14.16
C LYS A 79 -5.32 12.90 13.05
N ASN A 80 -5.45 13.80 12.08
CA ASN A 80 -4.46 13.96 11.01
C ASN A 80 -3.12 14.52 11.51
N VAL A 81 -3.11 15.43 12.49
CA VAL A 81 -1.88 15.90 13.12
C VAL A 81 -1.17 14.74 13.84
N LYS A 82 -1.91 13.97 14.65
CA LYS A 82 -1.39 12.81 15.38
C LYS A 82 -0.84 11.75 14.44
N ASN A 83 -1.59 11.41 13.39
CA ASN A 83 -1.25 10.26 12.53
C ASN A 83 -0.41 10.58 11.30
N LEU A 84 -0.20 11.86 10.97
CA LEU A 84 0.60 12.26 9.80
C LEU A 84 1.66 13.31 10.14
N LEU A 85 1.30 14.41 10.81
CA LEU A 85 2.25 15.48 11.08
C LEU A 85 3.32 15.08 12.10
N ILE A 86 2.95 14.36 13.17
CA ILE A 86 3.93 13.83 14.12
C ILE A 86 4.85 12.80 13.45
N PRO A 87 4.35 11.77 12.74
CA PRO A 87 5.20 10.85 11.98
C PRO A 87 6.08 11.53 10.94
N TYR A 88 5.61 12.62 10.31
CA TYR A 88 6.43 13.41 9.40
C TYR A 88 7.66 13.98 10.10
N ILE A 89 7.47 14.66 11.24
CA ILE A 89 8.57 15.28 12.00
C ILE A 89 9.54 14.21 12.50
N LEU A 90 9.02 13.12 13.05
CA LEU A 90 9.82 12.01 13.54
C LEU A 90 10.60 11.31 12.43
N GLY A 91 9.95 10.99 11.32
CA GLY A 91 10.56 10.29 10.20
C GLY A 91 11.62 11.15 9.51
N TYR A 92 11.40 12.47 9.43
CA TYR A 92 12.40 13.41 8.96
C TYR A 92 13.60 13.44 9.90
N THR A 93 13.35 13.56 11.21
CA THR A 93 14.40 13.59 12.24
C THR A 93 15.21 12.31 12.27
N LEU A 94 14.56 11.15 12.11
CA LEU A 94 15.23 9.86 12.03
C LEU A 94 16.10 9.76 10.77
N THR A 95 15.59 10.21 9.62
CA THR A 95 16.37 10.25 8.36
C THR A 95 17.61 11.14 8.50
N TRP A 96 17.44 12.33 9.09
CA TRP A 96 18.53 13.25 9.36
C TRP A 96 19.54 12.64 10.34
N ALA A 97 19.08 12.05 11.44
CA ALA A 97 19.94 11.40 12.43
C ALA A 97 20.76 10.26 11.81
N SER A 98 20.16 9.44 10.94
CA SER A 98 20.87 8.39 10.19
C SER A 98 22.01 8.95 9.34
N GLN A 99 21.81 10.12 8.71
CA GLN A 99 22.83 10.77 7.90
C GLN A 99 23.97 11.34 8.74
N ILE A 100 23.63 12.04 9.83
CA ILE A 100 24.63 12.58 10.77
C ILE A 100 25.44 11.47 11.43
N TRP A 101 24.80 10.37 11.81
CA TRP A 101 25.47 9.21 12.42
C TRP A 101 26.52 8.58 11.49
N LEU A 102 26.28 8.59 10.18
CA LEU A 102 27.24 8.15 9.16
C LEU A 102 28.35 9.17 8.87
N GLY A 103 28.35 10.33 9.53
CA GLY A 103 29.30 11.41 9.30
C GLY A 103 28.98 12.29 8.07
N ASN A 104 27.82 12.12 7.44
CA ASN A 104 27.39 12.97 6.34
C ASN A 104 26.93 14.35 6.86
N ARG A 105 27.16 15.40 6.07
CA ARG A 105 26.63 16.74 6.37
C ARG A 105 25.25 16.91 5.75
N MET A 106 24.24 17.12 6.58
CA MET A 106 22.88 17.43 6.17
C MET A 106 22.31 18.51 7.09
N ASP A 107 21.90 19.63 6.49
CA ASP A 107 21.19 20.67 7.23
C ASP A 107 19.79 20.19 7.65
N PHE A 108 19.36 20.56 8.85
CA PHE A 108 18.04 20.20 9.35
C PHE A 108 16.98 21.14 8.81
N GLU A 109 16.44 20.82 7.64
CA GLU A 109 15.42 21.62 6.94
C GLU A 109 14.04 20.95 6.98
N LEU A 110 13.39 20.95 8.14
CA LEU A 110 12.10 20.29 8.34
C LEU A 110 11.00 20.75 7.35
N LEU A 111 11.08 21.96 6.80
CA LEU A 111 10.12 22.45 5.82
C LEU A 111 10.49 22.11 4.36
N ARG A 112 11.65 21.51 4.09
CA ARG A 112 12.05 21.03 2.76
C ARG A 112 12.34 19.53 2.81
N PRO A 113 11.32 18.66 2.75
CA PRO A 113 11.52 17.22 2.75
C PRO A 113 11.99 16.68 1.38
N SER A 114 12.61 17.49 0.52
CA SER A 114 13.00 17.05 -0.83
C SER A 114 14.08 15.98 -0.85
N GLY A 115 14.95 15.98 0.17
CA GLY A 115 16.01 14.99 0.37
C GLY A 115 15.57 13.75 1.16
N THR A 116 14.30 13.66 1.55
CA THR A 116 13.77 12.52 2.31
C THR A 116 12.54 11.96 1.60
N VAL A 117 12.14 10.75 1.99
CA VAL A 117 10.87 10.17 1.50
C VAL A 117 9.64 10.84 2.13
N MET A 118 9.82 11.59 3.23
CA MET A 118 8.75 12.11 4.10
C MET A 118 7.80 13.11 3.43
N TRP A 119 8.16 13.59 2.24
CA TRP A 119 7.29 14.43 1.42
C TRP A 119 5.88 13.85 1.22
N TYR A 120 5.76 12.52 1.13
CA TYR A 120 4.47 11.87 0.88
C TYR A 120 3.51 12.01 2.07
N VAL A 121 4.01 11.87 3.31
CA VAL A 121 3.18 12.04 4.52
C VAL A 121 2.75 13.51 4.68
N LEU A 122 3.66 14.45 4.41
CA LEU A 122 3.31 15.87 4.40
C LEU A 122 2.25 16.18 3.33
N ALA A 123 2.40 15.60 2.14
CA ALA A 123 1.41 15.76 1.06
C ALA A 123 0.05 15.16 1.45
N LEU A 124 0.04 13.95 2.04
CA LEU A 124 -1.18 13.32 2.51
C LEU A 124 -1.90 14.15 3.58
N PHE A 125 -1.14 14.75 4.50
CA PHE A 125 -1.67 15.69 5.48
C PHE A 125 -2.34 16.89 4.81
N ALA A 126 -1.64 17.55 3.88
CA ALA A 126 -2.19 18.69 3.13
C ALA A 126 -3.44 18.32 2.32
N TYR A 127 -3.45 17.14 1.69
CA TYR A 127 -4.60 16.65 0.95
C TYR A 127 -5.82 16.43 1.85
N ARG A 128 -5.64 15.76 2.99
CA ARG A 128 -6.76 15.50 3.92
C ARG A 128 -7.35 16.77 4.51
N LEU A 129 -6.53 17.80 4.78
CA LEU A 129 -7.03 19.10 5.23
C LEU A 129 -7.84 19.85 4.16
N THR A 130 -7.55 19.62 2.88
CA THR A 130 -8.13 20.42 1.77
C THR A 130 -9.23 19.70 1.01
N ILE A 131 -9.28 18.36 1.08
CA ILE A 131 -10.17 17.56 0.24
C ILE A 131 -11.64 17.73 0.59
N GLU A 132 -12.01 18.04 1.83
CA GLU A 132 -13.42 18.27 2.17
C GLU A 132 -14.01 19.50 1.47
N ALA A 133 -13.18 20.52 1.23
CA ALA A 133 -13.55 21.70 0.48
C ALA A 133 -13.49 21.41 -1.03
N PHE A 134 -12.37 20.89 -1.52
CA PHE A 134 -12.15 20.67 -2.95
C PHE A 134 -12.98 19.52 -3.54
N GLY A 135 -13.30 18.50 -2.75
CA GLY A 135 -14.13 17.36 -3.15
C GLY A 135 -15.57 17.74 -3.48
N ARG A 136 -16.05 18.92 -3.04
CA ARG A 136 -17.37 19.47 -3.42
C ARG A 136 -17.39 20.04 -4.84
N ILE A 137 -16.23 20.30 -5.43
CA ILE A 137 -16.11 20.87 -6.78
C ILE A 137 -16.36 19.78 -7.81
N ARG A 138 -17.41 19.95 -8.63
CA ARG A 138 -17.89 18.95 -9.62
C ARG A 138 -16.81 18.42 -10.57
N PHE A 139 -15.88 19.29 -10.95
CA PHE A 139 -14.82 19.02 -11.93
C PHE A 139 -13.42 19.07 -11.31
N ILE A 140 -13.27 18.74 -10.02
CA ILE A 140 -11.99 18.86 -9.31
C ILE A 140 -10.84 18.07 -9.96
N VAL A 141 -11.11 16.88 -10.50
CA VAL A 141 -10.07 16.07 -11.16
C VAL A 141 -9.52 16.75 -12.42
N PRO A 142 -10.32 17.12 -13.45
CA PRO A 142 -9.78 17.82 -14.60
C PRO A 142 -9.23 19.21 -14.26
N LEU A 143 -9.85 19.95 -13.33
CA LEU A 143 -9.33 21.26 -12.89
C LEU A 143 -7.96 21.13 -12.22
N SER A 144 -7.77 20.11 -11.37
CA SER A 144 -6.48 19.85 -10.73
C SER A 144 -5.42 19.43 -11.74
N ILE A 145 -5.76 18.70 -12.80
CA ILE A 145 -4.82 18.39 -13.89
C ILE A 145 -4.35 19.67 -14.57
N VAL A 146 -5.28 20.55 -14.98
CA VAL A 146 -4.93 21.82 -15.64
C VAL A 146 -4.06 22.68 -14.71
N PHE A 147 -4.44 22.78 -13.43
CA PHE A 147 -3.68 23.52 -12.44
C PHE A 147 -2.28 22.92 -12.22
N ALA A 148 -2.15 21.59 -12.18
CA ALA A 148 -0.87 20.93 -11.98
C ALA A 148 0.09 21.02 -13.19
N LEU A 149 -0.46 21.08 -14.40
CA LEU A 149 0.33 21.39 -15.60
C LEU A 149 0.81 22.84 -15.56
N TRP A 150 -0.10 23.79 -15.28
CA TRP A 150 0.26 25.20 -15.15
C TRP A 150 1.28 25.44 -14.03
N ALA A 151 1.11 24.82 -12.87
CA ALA A 151 2.01 24.96 -11.73
C ALA A 151 3.46 24.52 -12.04
N GLY A 152 3.66 23.62 -13.01
CA GLY A 152 5.01 23.24 -13.46
C GLY A 152 5.79 24.36 -14.14
N THR A 153 5.12 25.37 -14.69
CA THR A 153 5.75 26.55 -15.33
C THR A 153 6.23 27.59 -14.32
N ARG A 154 5.88 27.41 -13.05
CA ARG A 154 6.03 28.39 -11.98
C ARG A 154 7.13 27.95 -11.01
N ALA A 155 8.12 28.81 -10.79
CA ALA A 155 9.23 28.53 -9.87
C ALA A 155 8.81 28.57 -8.39
N GLU A 156 7.66 29.19 -8.10
CA GLU A 156 7.05 29.30 -6.78
C GLU A 156 6.68 27.93 -6.21
N PHE A 157 6.27 26.99 -7.08
CA PHE A 157 6.09 25.59 -6.70
C PHE A 157 7.45 24.90 -6.63
N SER A 158 8.05 24.97 -5.44
CA SER A 158 9.39 24.49 -5.19
C SER A 158 9.42 23.28 -4.25
N THR A 159 10.62 22.92 -3.79
CA THR A 159 10.86 21.89 -2.78
C THR A 159 10.38 22.29 -1.38
N PHE A 160 10.14 23.59 -1.14
CA PHE A 160 9.57 24.09 0.12
C PHE A 160 8.16 23.52 0.33
N LEU A 161 7.92 22.96 1.51
CA LEU A 161 6.76 22.15 1.91
C LEU A 161 6.42 21.02 0.93
N SER A 162 7.36 20.64 0.06
CA SER A 162 7.08 19.79 -1.09
C SER A 162 5.91 20.28 -1.96
N ALA A 163 5.70 21.60 -2.04
CA ALA A 163 4.56 22.24 -2.69
C ALA A 163 4.38 21.78 -4.14
N SER A 164 5.47 21.65 -4.89
CA SER A 164 5.42 21.11 -6.26
C SER A 164 4.80 19.71 -6.31
N ARG A 165 5.23 18.77 -5.46
CA ARG A 165 4.69 17.41 -5.46
C ARG A 165 3.23 17.36 -4.99
N ILE A 166 2.88 18.19 -4.01
CA ILE A 166 1.49 18.32 -3.54
C ILE A 166 0.60 18.67 -4.73
N VAL A 167 0.95 19.69 -5.50
CA VAL A 167 0.15 20.10 -6.65
C VAL A 167 0.18 19.06 -7.78
N VAL A 168 1.37 18.54 -8.10
CA VAL A 168 1.56 17.58 -9.21
C VAL A 168 0.82 16.27 -8.98
N PHE A 169 0.72 15.77 -7.75
CA PHE A 169 0.06 14.50 -7.47
C PHE A 169 -1.37 14.62 -6.95
N PHE A 170 -1.85 15.84 -6.62
CA PHE A 170 -3.23 16.08 -6.19
C PHE A 170 -4.30 15.49 -7.14
N PRO A 171 -4.15 15.51 -8.49
CA PRO A 171 -5.14 14.90 -9.38
C PRO A 171 -5.43 13.42 -9.08
N PHE A 172 -4.40 12.65 -8.70
CA PHE A 172 -4.56 11.24 -8.35
C PHE A 172 -5.28 11.07 -7.02
N PHE A 173 -4.95 11.91 -6.04
CA PHE A 173 -5.63 11.90 -4.74
C PHE A 173 -7.12 12.24 -4.89
N ALA A 174 -7.43 13.31 -5.62
CA ALA A 174 -8.80 13.74 -5.89
C ALA A 174 -9.58 12.67 -6.67
N ALA A 175 -8.95 12.04 -7.67
CA ALA A 175 -9.55 10.94 -8.43
C ALA A 175 -9.85 9.74 -7.52
N GLY A 176 -8.93 9.39 -6.62
CA GLY A 176 -9.13 8.32 -5.64
C GLY A 176 -10.27 8.63 -4.66
N TYR A 177 -10.31 9.85 -4.13
CA TYR A 177 -11.35 10.31 -3.20
C TYR A 177 -12.76 10.22 -3.82
N LEU A 178 -12.90 10.66 -5.07
CA LEU A 178 -14.18 10.57 -5.80
C LEU A 178 -14.47 9.17 -6.37
N TRP A 179 -13.51 8.25 -6.34
CA TRP A 179 -13.66 6.92 -6.91
C TRP A 179 -14.66 6.10 -6.10
N LYS A 180 -15.66 5.50 -6.75
CA LYS A 180 -16.64 4.65 -6.06
C LYS A 180 -16.35 3.17 -6.27
N SER A 181 -16.75 2.34 -5.30
CA SER A 181 -16.49 0.90 -5.33
C SER A 181 -17.23 0.20 -6.49
N GLU A 182 -18.34 0.78 -6.96
CA GLU A 182 -19.09 0.30 -8.12
C GLU A 182 -18.27 0.40 -9.40
N TYR A 183 -17.39 1.39 -9.54
CA TYR A 183 -16.51 1.53 -10.71
C TYR A 183 -15.52 0.38 -10.77
N THR A 184 -14.89 0.05 -9.64
CA THR A 184 -14.02 -1.13 -9.54
C THR A 184 -14.77 -2.41 -9.89
N ARG A 185 -16.01 -2.57 -9.38
CA ARG A 185 -16.85 -3.74 -9.69
C ARG A 185 -17.20 -3.80 -11.18
N ALA A 186 -17.54 -2.68 -11.80
CA ALA A 186 -17.89 -2.60 -13.21
C ALA A 186 -16.71 -3.00 -14.10
N ILE A 187 -15.53 -2.42 -13.88
CA ILE A 187 -14.32 -2.71 -14.67
C ILE A 187 -13.93 -4.19 -14.52
N ARG A 188 -14.03 -4.77 -13.32
CA ARG A 188 -13.68 -6.19 -13.07
C ARG A 188 -14.70 -7.20 -13.62
N LYS A 189 -15.94 -6.79 -13.89
CA LYS A 189 -16.98 -7.63 -14.51
C LYS A 189 -16.99 -7.55 -16.04
N PHE A 190 -16.31 -6.57 -16.63
CA PHE A 190 -16.25 -6.41 -18.08
C PHE A 190 -15.57 -7.60 -18.76
N LYS A 191 -16.20 -8.17 -19.81
CA LYS A 191 -15.72 -9.38 -20.50
C LYS A 191 -14.36 -9.19 -21.17
N GLY A 192 -14.01 -7.97 -21.59
CA GLY A 192 -12.73 -7.62 -22.21
C GLY A 192 -11.69 -7.02 -21.24
N LYS A 193 -11.84 -7.20 -19.92
CA LYS A 193 -11.01 -6.51 -18.92
C LYS A 193 -9.50 -6.75 -19.05
N ILE A 194 -9.08 -7.86 -19.66
CA ILE A 194 -7.65 -8.21 -19.87
C ILE A 194 -6.97 -7.28 -20.89
N VAL A 195 -7.75 -6.61 -21.76
CA VAL A 195 -7.20 -5.62 -22.69
C VAL A 195 -6.59 -4.43 -21.95
N ILE A 196 -7.15 -4.04 -20.79
CA ILE A 196 -6.67 -2.92 -20.00
C ILE A 196 -5.23 -3.15 -19.49
N PRO A 197 -4.91 -4.23 -18.76
CA PRO A 197 -3.55 -4.49 -18.33
C PRO A 197 -2.57 -4.78 -19.46
N LEU A 198 -3.00 -5.43 -20.55
CA LEU A 198 -2.15 -5.63 -21.72
C LEU A 198 -1.75 -4.29 -22.34
N PHE A 199 -2.72 -3.40 -22.54
CA PHE A 199 -2.47 -2.05 -23.03
C PHE A 199 -1.59 -1.25 -22.07
N ALA A 200 -1.85 -1.33 -20.76
CA ALA A 200 -1.03 -0.69 -19.74
C ALA A 200 0.43 -1.16 -19.77
N PHE A 201 0.66 -2.46 -19.94
CA PHE A 201 2.00 -3.04 -20.03
C PHE A 201 2.75 -2.57 -21.29
N ILE A 202 2.10 -2.61 -22.46
CA ILE A 202 2.69 -2.11 -23.71
C ILE A 202 3.01 -0.63 -23.59
N LEU A 203 2.07 0.16 -23.06
CA LEU A 203 2.24 1.60 -22.91
C LEU A 203 3.38 1.94 -21.94
N LEU A 204 3.48 1.22 -20.81
CA LEU A 204 4.58 1.37 -19.85
C LEU A 204 5.93 0.99 -20.49
N PHE A 205 5.98 -0.09 -21.27
CA PHE A 205 7.18 -0.50 -21.99
C PHE A 205 7.64 0.55 -23.01
N VAL A 206 6.71 1.06 -23.84
CA VAL A 206 6.99 2.10 -24.83
C VAL A 206 7.43 3.40 -24.15
N ALA A 207 6.71 3.84 -23.12
CA ALA A 207 7.07 5.04 -22.37
C ALA A 207 8.47 4.93 -21.74
N THR A 208 8.80 3.79 -21.17
CA THR A 208 10.11 3.55 -20.54
C THR A 208 11.25 3.60 -21.56
N ASN A 209 11.09 2.94 -22.70
CA ASN A 209 12.08 3.02 -23.79
C ASN A 209 12.22 4.44 -24.33
N TYR A 210 11.10 5.14 -24.55
CA TYR A 210 11.11 6.52 -25.02
C TYR A 210 11.86 7.45 -24.04
N MET A 211 11.63 7.30 -22.75
CA MET A 211 12.29 8.13 -21.72
C MET A 211 13.80 7.91 -21.68
N ILE A 212 14.22 6.64 -21.69
CA ILE A 212 15.64 6.28 -21.65
C ILE A 212 16.33 6.71 -22.94
N GLY A 213 15.72 6.44 -24.10
CA GLY A 213 16.28 6.79 -25.41
C GLY A 213 16.42 8.30 -25.63
N ASN A 214 15.54 9.11 -25.03
CA ASN A 214 15.58 10.57 -25.14
C ASN A 214 16.19 11.26 -23.90
N ASN A 215 16.81 10.52 -22.97
CA ASN A 215 17.41 11.04 -21.74
C ASN A 215 16.48 11.96 -20.92
N ILE A 216 15.18 11.65 -20.89
CA ILE A 216 14.18 12.46 -20.18
C ILE A 216 14.54 12.52 -18.69
N PRO A 217 14.82 13.71 -18.12
CA PRO A 217 15.25 13.83 -16.73
C PRO A 217 14.21 13.31 -15.75
N VAL A 218 14.61 12.42 -14.84
CA VAL A 218 13.69 11.85 -13.84
C VAL A 218 13.06 12.88 -12.89
N ALA A 219 13.63 14.08 -12.80
CA ALA A 219 13.10 15.18 -12.00
C ALA A 219 11.63 15.48 -12.35
N ILE A 220 11.25 15.36 -13.63
CA ILE A 220 9.86 15.56 -14.06
C ILE A 220 8.90 14.58 -13.37
N PHE A 221 9.35 13.33 -13.17
CA PHE A 221 8.54 12.28 -12.54
C PHE A 221 8.51 12.38 -11.03
N ARG A 222 9.59 12.88 -10.43
CA ARG A 222 9.63 13.18 -8.99
C ARG A 222 8.75 14.37 -8.63
N GLY A 223 8.34 15.18 -9.60
CA GLY A 223 7.42 16.31 -9.42
C GLY A 223 7.93 17.36 -8.44
N ASN A 224 9.24 17.45 -8.22
CA ASN A 224 9.85 18.27 -7.17
C ASN A 224 10.35 19.64 -7.64
N HIS A 225 10.40 19.86 -8.95
CA HIS A 225 10.87 21.08 -9.59
C HIS A 225 9.90 21.51 -10.70
N SER A 226 10.05 22.78 -11.13
CA SER A 226 9.44 23.29 -12.35
C SER A 226 9.96 22.56 -13.59
N TYR A 227 9.33 22.78 -14.74
CA TYR A 227 9.76 22.21 -16.03
C TYR A 227 11.19 22.66 -16.36
N LEU A 228 11.44 23.96 -16.29
CA LEU A 228 12.78 24.53 -16.45
C LEU A 228 13.79 23.96 -15.46
N GLY A 229 13.40 23.82 -14.18
CA GLY A 229 14.25 23.20 -13.15
C GLY A 229 14.49 21.70 -13.36
N SER A 230 13.68 21.06 -14.19
CA SER A 230 13.84 19.66 -14.61
C SER A 230 14.62 19.53 -15.92
N GLY A 231 15.06 20.63 -16.54
CA GLY A 231 15.80 20.64 -17.80
C GLY A 231 14.95 20.57 -19.06
N MET A 232 13.66 20.93 -18.98
CA MET A 232 12.72 20.97 -20.11
C MET A 232 12.15 22.37 -20.29
N ASP A 233 11.75 22.73 -21.50
CA ASP A 233 10.89 23.90 -21.67
C ASP A 233 9.47 23.64 -21.15
N ASP A 234 8.67 24.71 -21.02
CA ASP A 234 7.33 24.62 -20.45
C ASP A 234 6.38 23.76 -21.29
N VAL A 235 6.48 23.81 -22.62
CA VAL A 235 5.59 23.07 -23.52
C VAL A 235 5.93 21.59 -23.48
N GLU A 236 7.21 21.25 -23.61
CA GLU A 236 7.72 19.89 -23.48
C GLU A 236 7.35 19.30 -22.12
N GLY A 237 7.61 20.04 -21.03
CA GLY A 237 7.29 19.62 -19.67
C GLY A 237 5.79 19.38 -19.45
N MET A 238 4.93 20.24 -20.00
CA MET A 238 3.47 20.06 -19.96
C MET A 238 3.04 18.80 -20.72
N VAL A 239 3.58 18.57 -21.91
CA VAL A 239 3.26 17.39 -22.74
C VAL A 239 3.72 16.11 -22.04
N VAL A 240 4.96 16.06 -21.56
CA VAL A 240 5.52 14.92 -20.82
C VAL A 240 4.70 14.63 -19.57
N ARG A 241 4.39 15.65 -18.75
CA ARG A 241 3.57 15.48 -17.54
C ARG A 241 2.14 15.05 -17.87
N GLY A 242 1.55 15.56 -18.93
CA GLY A 242 0.23 15.13 -19.40
C GLY A 242 0.21 13.65 -19.82
N MET A 243 1.22 13.22 -20.58
CA MET A 243 1.38 11.80 -20.95
C MET A 243 1.61 10.92 -19.72
N MET A 244 2.43 11.37 -18.77
CA MET A 244 2.62 10.69 -17.50
C MET A 244 1.28 10.44 -16.78
N TYR A 245 0.45 11.48 -16.64
CA TYR A 245 -0.86 11.32 -15.99
C TYR A 245 -1.72 10.28 -16.68
N LEU A 246 -1.79 10.32 -18.01
CA LEU A 246 -2.52 9.34 -18.80
C LEU A 246 -2.03 7.91 -18.52
N ILE A 247 -0.72 7.69 -18.59
CA ILE A 247 -0.10 6.37 -18.36
C ILE A 247 -0.37 5.88 -16.94
N SER A 248 -0.14 6.73 -15.93
CA SER A 248 -0.37 6.37 -14.53
C SER A 248 -1.83 6.03 -14.25
N PHE A 249 -2.80 6.76 -14.81
CA PHE A 249 -4.22 6.42 -14.66
C PHE A 249 -4.58 5.08 -15.32
N ILE A 250 -4.06 4.80 -16.51
CA ILE A 250 -4.26 3.51 -17.19
C ILE A 250 -3.68 2.36 -16.34
N ILE A 251 -2.50 2.55 -15.77
CA ILE A 251 -1.88 1.54 -14.88
C ILE A 251 -2.70 1.36 -13.60
N ILE A 252 -3.24 2.43 -13.00
CA ILE A 252 -4.14 2.33 -11.84
C ILE A 252 -5.35 1.46 -12.19
N PHE A 253 -5.96 1.65 -13.36
CA PHE A 253 -7.07 0.79 -13.81
C PHE A 253 -6.63 -0.65 -14.03
N ALA A 254 -5.45 -0.88 -14.59
CA ALA A 254 -4.87 -2.21 -14.73
C ALA A 254 -4.66 -2.89 -13.37
N LEU A 255 -4.15 -2.17 -12.36
CA LEU A 255 -3.97 -2.68 -11.00
C LEU A 255 -5.30 -3.08 -10.37
N LEU A 256 -6.36 -2.26 -10.53
CA LEU A 256 -7.70 -2.59 -10.05
C LEU A 256 -8.29 -3.84 -10.72
N VAL A 257 -7.89 -4.13 -11.96
CA VAL A 257 -8.31 -5.35 -12.70
C VAL A 257 -7.52 -6.57 -12.27
N LEU A 258 -6.19 -6.46 -12.25
CA LEU A 258 -5.27 -7.57 -12.06
C LEU A 258 -5.18 -8.02 -10.62
N MET A 259 -5.32 -7.11 -9.65
CA MET A 259 -5.08 -7.46 -8.27
C MET A 259 -6.13 -8.45 -7.74
N PRO A 260 -5.66 -9.51 -7.05
CA PRO A 260 -6.55 -10.48 -6.45
C PRO A 260 -7.34 -9.80 -5.34
N ASP A 261 -8.60 -10.19 -5.21
CA ASP A 261 -9.46 -9.76 -4.11
C ASP A 261 -9.71 -10.97 -3.22
N LYS A 262 -8.60 -11.44 -2.64
CA LYS A 262 -8.52 -12.65 -1.83
C LYS A 262 -7.52 -12.41 -0.72
N ARG A 263 -7.77 -13.06 0.42
CA ARG A 263 -6.84 -13.09 1.54
C ARG A 263 -5.66 -14.02 1.22
N HIS A 264 -4.46 -13.63 1.63
CA HIS A 264 -3.26 -14.47 1.63
C HIS A 264 -2.47 -14.28 2.94
N PRO A 265 -1.46 -15.10 3.25
CA PRO A 265 -0.74 -15.03 4.53
C PRO A 265 -0.13 -13.66 4.83
N PHE A 266 0.38 -12.99 3.80
CA PHE A 266 1.02 -11.67 3.92
C PHE A 266 0.07 -10.46 3.90
N ILE A 267 -1.25 -10.65 4.01
CA ILE A 267 -2.22 -9.55 3.91
C ILE A 267 -2.01 -8.45 4.96
N PHE A 268 -1.46 -8.80 6.12
CA PHE A 268 -1.17 -7.88 7.22
C PHE A 268 -0.23 -6.74 6.80
N LEU A 269 0.64 -6.96 5.81
CA LEU A 269 1.54 -5.94 5.28
C LEU A 269 0.78 -4.74 4.72
N GLY A 270 -0.41 -4.96 4.14
CA GLY A 270 -1.25 -3.89 3.58
C GLY A 270 -1.82 -2.96 4.64
N ARG A 271 -2.03 -3.48 5.85
CA ARG A 271 -2.46 -2.70 7.02
C ARG A 271 -1.29 -1.93 7.63
N ASN A 272 -0.11 -2.55 7.64
CA ASN A 272 1.09 -1.99 8.27
C ASN A 272 1.98 -1.15 7.32
N THR A 273 1.43 -0.66 6.20
CA THR A 273 2.21 0.10 5.20
C THR A 273 2.85 1.37 5.74
N MET A 274 2.22 2.04 6.71
CA MET A 274 2.77 3.25 7.33
C MET A 274 4.05 2.96 8.12
N GLY A 275 4.11 1.86 8.87
CA GLY A 275 5.32 1.45 9.59
C GLY A 275 6.47 1.12 8.63
N ILE A 276 6.18 0.38 7.56
CA ILE A 276 7.17 0.07 6.51
C ILE A 276 7.69 1.38 5.88
N TYR A 277 6.79 2.26 5.47
CA TYR A 277 7.13 3.56 4.90
C TYR A 277 7.95 4.42 5.88
N PHE A 278 7.66 4.37 7.17
CA PHE A 278 8.38 5.18 8.15
C PHE A 278 9.84 4.74 8.29
N PHE A 279 10.09 3.43 8.40
CA PHE A 279 11.41 2.88 8.72
C PHE A 279 12.29 2.58 7.50
N HIS A 280 11.71 2.34 6.32
CA HIS A 280 12.48 1.82 5.18
C HIS A 280 13.65 2.73 4.79
N TYR A 281 13.44 4.04 4.69
CA TYR A 281 14.45 4.95 4.14
C TYR A 281 15.61 5.26 5.10
N PRO A 282 15.38 5.59 6.39
CA PRO A 282 16.47 5.72 7.36
C PRO A 282 17.32 4.45 7.46
N ILE A 283 16.69 3.27 7.48
CA ILE A 283 17.42 1.99 7.55
C ILE A 283 18.22 1.75 6.27
N MET A 284 17.64 2.02 5.09
CA MET A 284 18.38 1.90 3.82
C MET A 284 19.57 2.86 3.75
N ILE A 285 19.45 4.08 4.29
CA ILE A 285 20.59 5.02 4.40
C ILE A 285 21.71 4.39 5.22
N VAL A 286 21.39 3.84 6.39
CA VAL A 286 22.38 3.17 7.26
C VAL A 286 23.00 1.96 6.55
N MET A 287 22.19 1.11 5.93
CA MET A 287 22.68 -0.06 5.18
C MET A 287 23.63 0.35 4.04
N ASN A 288 23.28 1.42 3.31
CA ASN A 288 24.11 1.94 2.23
C ASN A 288 25.42 2.55 2.76
N GLY A 289 25.34 3.35 3.82
CA GLY A 289 26.50 4.01 4.44
C GLY A 289 27.48 3.04 5.08
N LEU A 290 26.98 1.93 5.64
CA LEU A 290 27.80 0.80 6.13
C LEU A 290 28.29 -0.14 5.02
N LEU A 291 28.08 0.23 3.76
CA LEU A 291 28.46 -0.53 2.58
C LEU A 291 27.81 -1.92 2.47
N LEU A 292 26.76 -2.21 3.25
CA LEU A 292 26.05 -3.48 3.19
C LEU A 292 25.41 -3.69 1.82
N LEU A 293 24.88 -2.63 1.19
CA LEU A 293 24.31 -2.70 -0.15
C LEU A 293 25.35 -2.75 -1.29
N ASN A 294 26.64 -2.52 -1.00
CA ASN A 294 27.73 -2.56 -1.98
C ASN A 294 28.42 -3.94 -2.07
N ILE A 295 27.95 -4.92 -1.30
CA ILE A 295 28.50 -6.28 -1.32
C ILE A 295 28.27 -6.89 -2.72
N PRO A 296 29.25 -7.61 -3.33
CA PRO A 296 29.14 -8.09 -4.71
C PRO A 296 27.87 -8.89 -5.02
N GLN A 297 27.40 -9.70 -4.06
CA GLN A 297 26.18 -10.49 -4.19
C GLN A 297 24.92 -9.63 -4.33
N LEU A 298 24.94 -8.38 -3.82
CA LEU A 298 23.83 -7.42 -3.89
C LEU A 298 23.95 -6.47 -5.09
N LEU A 299 25.02 -6.54 -5.87
CA LEU A 299 25.15 -5.85 -7.16
C LEU A 299 24.41 -6.61 -8.28
N ASN A 300 23.28 -7.22 -7.95
CA ASN A 300 22.42 -7.95 -8.87
C ASN A 300 20.96 -7.62 -8.58
N VAL A 301 20.22 -7.20 -9.60
CA VAL A 301 18.81 -6.80 -9.47
C VAL A 301 17.92 -7.87 -8.85
N TRP A 302 18.19 -9.16 -9.14
CA TRP A 302 17.41 -10.28 -8.60
C TRP A 302 17.70 -10.51 -7.12
N ALA A 303 18.95 -10.29 -6.69
CA ALA A 303 19.30 -10.32 -5.28
C ALA A 303 18.63 -9.15 -4.54
N LEU A 304 18.66 -7.94 -5.11
CA LEU A 304 17.97 -6.77 -4.53
C LEU A 304 16.46 -6.93 -4.48
N LEU A 305 15.86 -7.65 -5.43
CA LEU A 305 14.44 -8.03 -5.40
C LEU A 305 14.15 -8.90 -4.16
N GLY A 306 14.96 -9.95 -3.94
CA GLY A 306 14.84 -10.83 -2.78
C GLY A 306 15.05 -10.09 -1.45
N VAL A 307 16.08 -9.23 -1.37
CA VAL A 307 16.32 -8.38 -0.20
C VAL A 307 15.15 -7.45 0.05
N SER A 308 14.58 -6.84 -0.98
CA SER A 308 13.43 -5.94 -0.83
C SER A 308 12.19 -6.67 -0.31
N LEU A 309 11.95 -7.91 -0.75
CA LEU A 309 10.85 -8.74 -0.23
C LEU A 309 11.05 -9.05 1.26
N ILE A 310 12.23 -9.51 1.65
CA ILE A 310 12.57 -9.81 3.05
C ILE A 310 12.45 -8.53 3.89
N PHE A 311 12.95 -7.41 3.38
CA PHE A 311 12.95 -6.14 4.07
C PHE A 311 11.52 -5.64 4.36
N VAL A 312 10.62 -5.73 3.38
CA VAL A 312 9.20 -5.41 3.55
C VAL A 312 8.53 -6.35 4.57
N LEU A 313 8.85 -7.65 4.53
CA LEU A 313 8.31 -8.63 5.48
C LEU A 313 8.75 -8.34 6.92
N VAL A 314 10.03 -8.01 7.10
CA VAL A 314 10.61 -7.66 8.41
C VAL A 314 9.99 -6.36 8.92
N LEU A 315 9.95 -5.30 8.11
CA LEU A 315 9.39 -4.02 8.56
C LEU A 315 7.87 -4.04 8.76
N GLY A 316 7.17 -4.90 8.04
CA GLY A 316 5.72 -5.04 8.17
C GLY A 316 5.27 -5.97 9.30
N CYS A 317 6.20 -6.65 9.98
CA CYS A 317 5.88 -7.62 11.02
C CYS A 317 5.18 -6.96 12.24
N PRO A 318 4.36 -7.71 13.00
CA PRO A 318 3.61 -7.16 14.13
C PRO A 318 4.48 -6.46 15.20
N PRO A 319 5.69 -6.96 15.56
CA PRO A 319 6.57 -6.26 16.50
C PRO A 319 6.99 -4.86 16.05
N VAL A 320 7.31 -4.66 14.77
CA VAL A 320 7.70 -3.34 14.24
C VAL A 320 6.51 -2.39 14.21
N ASN A 321 5.33 -2.90 13.85
CA ASN A 321 4.10 -2.11 13.90
C ASN A 321 3.73 -1.71 15.33
N TRP A 322 3.87 -2.63 16.28
CA TRP A 322 3.69 -2.34 17.71
C TRP A 322 4.66 -1.25 18.18
N LEU A 323 5.94 -1.33 17.82
CA LEU A 323 6.93 -0.31 18.16
C LEU A 323 6.54 1.06 17.59
N TYR A 324 6.17 1.12 16.31
CA TYR A 324 5.72 2.35 15.65
C TYR A 324 4.54 2.99 16.40
N ASN A 325 3.48 2.21 16.67
CA ASN A 325 2.27 2.70 17.33
C ASN A 325 2.53 3.16 18.77
N ASN A 326 3.36 2.44 19.53
CA ASN A 326 3.67 2.81 20.91
C ASN A 326 4.51 4.09 20.99
N VAL A 327 5.51 4.24 20.11
CA VAL A 327 6.29 5.49 20.02
C VAL A 327 5.38 6.65 19.66
N LEU A 328 4.48 6.46 18.70
CA LEU A 328 3.54 7.50 18.28
C LEU A 328 2.55 7.88 19.39
N SER A 329 1.99 6.88 20.07
CA SER A 329 1.07 7.06 21.20
C SER A 329 1.75 7.79 22.37
N LEU A 330 2.98 7.40 22.73
CA LEU A 330 3.76 8.06 23.77
C LEU A 330 4.00 9.55 23.43
N LEU A 331 4.40 9.86 22.20
CA LEU A 331 4.64 11.24 21.78
C LEU A 331 3.35 12.05 21.74
N THR A 332 2.27 11.44 21.29
CA THR A 332 0.93 12.05 21.30
C THR A 332 0.50 12.36 22.73
N PHE A 333 0.70 11.44 23.67
CA PHE A 333 0.42 11.62 25.09
C PHE A 333 1.27 12.74 25.72
N LEU A 334 2.53 12.89 25.30
CA LEU A 334 3.42 13.95 25.80
C LEU A 334 3.04 15.34 25.27
N ILE A 335 2.55 15.42 24.02
CA ILE A 335 2.25 16.68 23.33
C ILE A 335 0.84 17.18 23.64
N PHE A 336 -0.15 16.28 23.68
CA PHE A 336 -1.56 16.64 23.84
C PHE A 336 -2.05 16.39 25.27
N LYS A 337 -2.88 17.31 25.78
CA LYS A 337 -3.62 17.07 27.02
C LYS A 337 -4.58 15.91 26.82
N ARG A 338 -4.71 15.08 27.87
CA ARG A 338 -5.70 13.99 27.93
C ARG A 338 -7.11 14.57 27.82
N GLU A 339 -7.72 14.48 26.65
CA GLU A 339 -9.16 14.68 26.50
C GLU A 339 -9.87 13.36 26.88
N LYS A 340 -10.98 13.48 27.61
CA LYS A 340 -11.76 12.32 28.06
C LYS A 340 -12.46 11.71 26.84
N LYS A 341 -12.16 10.42 26.58
CA LYS A 341 -13.01 9.41 25.92
C LYS A 341 -13.92 9.93 24.79
N GLU A 342 -13.34 10.16 23.61
CA GLU A 342 -14.05 10.02 22.33
C GLU A 342 -13.12 9.34 21.29
N GLU A 343 -11.81 9.57 21.35
CA GLU A 343 -10.84 8.95 20.42
C GLU A 343 -10.52 7.47 20.70
N GLU A 344 -10.48 7.05 21.97
CA GLU A 344 -10.24 5.63 22.33
C GLU A 344 -11.38 4.74 21.83
N ASP A 345 -12.62 5.22 21.80
CA ASP A 345 -13.77 4.41 21.41
C ASP A 345 -13.81 4.18 19.88
N GLU A 346 -13.32 5.09 19.03
CA GLU A 346 -13.24 4.88 17.57
C GLU A 346 -12.07 4.00 17.13
N GLU A 347 -10.89 4.15 17.73
CA GLU A 347 -9.71 3.34 17.41
C GLU A 347 -9.87 1.91 17.94
N VAL A 348 -10.46 1.75 19.13
CA VAL A 348 -10.92 0.46 19.65
C VAL A 348 -12.03 -0.12 18.77
N LEU A 349 -12.94 0.67 18.21
CA LEU A 349 -13.94 0.15 17.26
C LEU A 349 -13.31 -0.28 15.93
N GLU A 350 -12.35 0.44 15.36
CA GLU A 350 -11.66 -0.02 14.13
C GLU A 350 -10.85 -1.32 14.39
N ASP A 351 -10.18 -1.43 15.54
CA ASP A 351 -9.50 -2.64 15.98
C ASP A 351 -10.47 -3.78 16.37
N GLU A 352 -11.63 -3.48 16.96
CA GLU A 352 -12.71 -4.45 17.26
C GLU A 352 -13.41 -4.92 15.99
N TYR A 353 -13.64 -4.08 14.98
CA TYR A 353 -14.16 -4.52 13.68
C TYR A 353 -13.15 -5.42 12.96
N ASP A 354 -11.85 -5.16 13.12
CA ASP A 354 -10.78 -6.02 12.61
C ASP A 354 -10.62 -7.32 13.43
N ASN A 355 -10.79 -7.27 14.76
CA ASN A 355 -10.77 -8.44 15.65
C ASN A 355 -12.02 -9.29 15.54
N LYS A 356 -13.21 -8.73 15.37
CA LYS A 356 -14.47 -9.47 15.19
C LYS A 356 -14.46 -10.27 13.90
N ASN A 357 -13.83 -9.74 12.84
CA ASN A 357 -13.51 -10.50 11.64
C ASN A 357 -12.47 -11.61 11.87
N GLN A 358 -11.61 -11.46 12.87
CA GLN A 358 -10.62 -12.45 13.27
C GLN A 358 -11.24 -13.53 14.17
N GLU A 359 -12.16 -13.18 15.07
CA GLU A 359 -12.99 -14.09 15.88
C GLU A 359 -13.95 -14.90 15.00
N ASP A 360 -14.66 -14.27 14.05
CA ASP A 360 -15.49 -14.98 13.06
C ASP A 360 -14.66 -15.97 12.22
N LYS A 361 -13.38 -15.65 12.01
CA LYS A 361 -12.42 -16.55 11.33
C LYS A 361 -11.99 -17.71 12.24
N PHE A 362 -11.78 -17.48 13.53
CA PHE A 362 -11.47 -18.54 14.50
C PHE A 362 -12.68 -19.45 14.72
N ALA A 363 -13.89 -18.89 14.82
CA ALA A 363 -15.13 -19.65 14.93
C ALA A 363 -15.35 -20.56 13.71
N LYS A 364 -15.21 -20.03 12.49
CA LYS A 364 -15.31 -20.85 11.26
C LYS A 364 -14.22 -21.90 11.12
N LEU A 365 -13.02 -21.67 11.66
CA LEU A 365 -11.94 -22.66 11.66
C LEU A 365 -12.19 -23.75 12.71
N ALA A 366 -12.71 -23.39 13.88
CA ALA A 366 -13.10 -24.34 14.93
C ALA A 366 -14.26 -25.22 14.47
N GLU A 367 -15.27 -24.65 13.81
CA GLU A 367 -16.42 -25.39 13.26
C GLU A 367 -15.98 -26.39 12.17
N ARG A 368 -15.05 -25.98 11.29
CA ARG A 368 -14.44 -26.89 10.30
C ARG A 368 -13.59 -27.98 10.95
N ARG A 369 -12.86 -27.67 12.02
CA ARG A 369 -12.07 -28.65 12.78
C ARG A 369 -12.98 -29.69 13.41
N MET A 370 -14.06 -29.27 14.07
CA MET A 370 -15.05 -30.17 14.67
C MET A 370 -15.73 -31.04 13.61
N ALA A 371 -16.10 -30.48 12.46
CA ALA A 371 -16.69 -31.26 11.37
C ALA A 371 -15.71 -32.30 10.78
N ILE A 372 -14.41 -31.99 10.73
CA ILE A 372 -13.38 -32.94 10.29
C ILE A 372 -13.18 -34.05 11.34
N ASP A 373 -13.12 -33.68 12.62
CA ASP A 373 -12.95 -34.64 13.71
C ASP A 373 -14.18 -35.57 13.83
N GLU A 374 -15.39 -35.05 13.60
CA GLU A 374 -16.64 -35.83 13.53
C GLU A 374 -16.66 -36.78 12.33
N LEU A 375 -16.25 -36.32 11.14
CA LEU A 375 -16.13 -37.19 9.96
C LEU A 375 -15.08 -38.29 10.16
N ALA A 376 -13.95 -37.97 10.79
CA ALA A 376 -12.93 -38.96 11.12
C ALA A 376 -13.47 -40.00 12.12
N ALA A 377 -14.20 -39.57 13.15
CA ALA A 377 -14.83 -40.48 14.10
C ALA A 377 -15.93 -41.36 13.46
N MET A 378 -16.67 -40.84 12.48
CA MET A 378 -17.65 -41.64 11.72
C MET A 378 -16.95 -42.69 10.85
N LEU A 379 -15.86 -42.33 10.17
CA LEU A 379 -15.06 -43.27 9.38
C LEU A 379 -14.42 -44.37 10.25
N ASP A 380 -13.84 -43.99 11.39
CA ASP A 380 -13.27 -44.96 12.34
C ASP A 380 -14.36 -45.89 12.92
N ALA A 381 -15.59 -45.39 13.11
CA ALA A 381 -16.72 -46.20 13.56
C ALA A 381 -17.21 -47.16 12.47
N GLU A 382 -17.27 -46.72 11.22
CA GLU A 382 -17.66 -47.52 10.05
C GLU A 382 -16.64 -48.65 9.79
N ASP A 383 -15.33 -48.34 9.85
CA ASP A 383 -14.25 -49.36 9.81
C ASP A 383 -14.40 -50.38 10.95
N SER A 384 -14.82 -49.94 12.15
CA SER A 384 -15.00 -50.84 13.31
C SER A 384 -16.25 -51.72 13.22
N GLU A 385 -17.29 -51.28 12.52
CA GLU A 385 -18.48 -52.09 12.25
C GLU A 385 -18.22 -53.08 11.13
N GLU A 386 -17.55 -52.68 10.04
CA GLU A 386 -17.10 -53.61 8.99
C GLU A 386 -16.21 -54.71 9.59
N HIS A 387 -15.25 -54.37 10.45
CA HIS A 387 -14.37 -55.37 11.09
C HIS A 387 -15.13 -56.38 11.96
N LYS A 388 -16.21 -55.96 12.64
CA LYS A 388 -17.07 -56.86 13.43
C LYS A 388 -17.95 -57.73 12.56
N GLU A 389 -18.42 -57.21 11.43
CA GLU A 389 -19.21 -57.97 10.45
C GLU A 389 -18.34 -59.04 9.79
N TYR A 390 -17.07 -58.72 9.46
CA TYR A 390 -16.07 -59.68 9.00
C TYR A 390 -15.74 -60.74 10.06
N GLU A 391 -15.47 -60.36 11.32
CA GLU A 391 -15.22 -61.33 12.40
C GLU A 391 -16.43 -62.23 12.68
N GLN A 392 -17.66 -61.71 12.60
CA GLN A 392 -18.86 -62.54 12.70
C GLN A 392 -18.95 -63.52 11.53
N HIS A 393 -18.65 -63.09 10.31
CA HIS A 393 -18.70 -63.95 9.13
C HIS A 393 -17.65 -65.08 9.19
N GLU A 394 -16.43 -64.80 9.69
CA GLU A 394 -15.41 -65.84 9.96
C GLU A 394 -15.86 -66.81 11.05
N LEU A 395 -16.48 -66.34 12.14
CA LEU A 395 -17.02 -67.19 13.21
C LEU A 395 -18.15 -68.12 12.75
N TYR A 396 -18.97 -67.68 11.78
CA TYR A 396 -20.00 -68.52 11.16
C TYR A 396 -19.41 -69.57 10.21
N GLU A 397 -18.33 -69.25 9.48
CA GLU A 397 -17.62 -70.23 8.66
C GLU A 397 -16.86 -71.28 9.51
N GLU A 398 -16.22 -70.85 10.60
CA GLU A 398 -15.47 -71.76 11.51
C GLU A 398 -16.40 -72.70 12.31
N HIS A 399 -17.61 -72.25 12.66
CA HIS A 399 -18.63 -73.11 13.27
C HIS A 399 -19.37 -74.01 12.27
N GLY A 400 -19.43 -73.63 11.00
CA GLY A 400 -20.00 -74.45 9.93
C GLY A 400 -19.14 -75.67 9.57
N GLU A 401 -17.82 -75.57 9.71
CA GLU A 401 -16.90 -76.69 9.43
C GLU A 401 -16.76 -77.70 10.58
N HIS A 402 -17.20 -77.35 11.80
CA HIS A 402 -17.08 -78.24 12.96
C HIS A 402 -18.30 -79.16 13.22
N GLU A 403 -19.44 -78.95 12.56
CA GLU A 403 -20.62 -79.83 12.69
C GLU A 403 -20.71 -80.96 11.63
N GLU A 404 -19.85 -80.99 10.61
CA GLU A 404 -19.77 -82.12 9.65
C GLU A 404 -18.76 -83.22 10.05
N GLY A 405 -18.20 -83.15 11.26
CA GLY A 405 -17.07 -83.99 11.70
C GLY A 405 -17.32 -84.96 12.86
N GLN A 406 -18.57 -85.33 13.20
CA GLN A 406 -18.84 -86.43 14.14
C GLN A 406 -20.07 -87.26 13.71
N SER A 407 -19.82 -88.28 12.89
CA SER A 407 -20.66 -89.50 12.79
C SER A 407 -19.80 -90.73 12.99
#